data_AF-A0A1K2IPQ6-F1
#
_entry.id   AF-A0A1K2IPQ6-F1
#
_cell.length_a   1.000
_cell.length_b   1.000
_cell.length_c   1.000
_cell.angle_alpha   90.00
_cell.angle_beta   90.00
_cell.angle_gamma   90.00
#
_symmetry.space_group_name_H-M   'P 1'
#
loop_
_entity.id
_entity.type
_entity.pdbx_description
1 polymer ?
#
loop_
_entity_poly.entity_id
_entity_poly.type
_entity_poly.pdbx_seq_one_letter_code
_entity_poly.pdbx_strand_id
1 'polypeptide(L)'
;MFTRPLSFKGRIGRIEYLLTLIVFCFFAIGLTLIVNQENSNILSFVKLIVSYLLIAQGAKRCHDIGRSGWFQLIPFYFIWMLLAKGKTS
;
A
#
# COMPACT_ATOMS: atom_id res chain seq x y z
N MET A 1 -9.32 3.73 -12.58
CA MET A 1 -8.89 2.55 -11.81
C MET A 1 -7.38 2.41 -11.95
N PHE A 2 -6.64 2.70 -10.87
CA PHE A 2 -5.17 2.82 -10.81
C PHE A 2 -4.50 3.71 -11.87
N THR A 3 -4.89 4.97 -11.94
CA THR A 3 -4.08 5.96 -12.68
C THR A 3 -2.74 6.17 -11.93
N ARG A 4 -1.64 5.74 -12.55
CA ARG A 4 -0.24 5.93 -12.10
C ARG A 4 0.08 5.30 -10.72
N PRO A 5 0.17 3.97 -10.60
CA PRO A 5 0.37 3.29 -9.31
C PRO A 5 1.66 3.67 -8.56
N LEU A 6 2.69 4.11 -9.29
CA LEU A 6 3.99 4.53 -8.73
C LEU A 6 4.02 6.00 -8.28
N SER A 7 3.01 6.79 -8.63
CA SER A 7 2.95 8.20 -8.25
C SER A 7 2.30 8.35 -6.87
N PHE A 8 2.76 9.32 -6.07
CA PHE A 8 2.10 9.76 -4.83
C PHE A 8 0.93 10.73 -5.09
N LYS A 9 0.85 11.28 -6.30
CA LYS A 9 -0.20 12.24 -6.67
C LYS A 9 -1.45 11.50 -7.11
N GLY A 10 -2.59 11.90 -6.55
CA GLY A 10 -3.90 11.33 -6.86
C GLY A 10 -4.70 11.01 -5.60
N ARG A 11 -5.89 10.46 -5.82
CA ARG A 11 -6.80 9.96 -4.79
C ARG A 11 -7.24 8.56 -5.22
N ILE A 12 -7.34 7.65 -4.25
CA ILE A 12 -7.88 6.30 -4.47
C ILE A 12 -9.00 6.04 -3.48
N GLY A 13 -10.01 5.31 -3.95
CA GLY A 13 -11.14 4.93 -3.12
C GLY A 13 -10.83 3.75 -2.19
N ARG A 14 -11.80 3.40 -1.34
CA ARG A 14 -11.70 2.26 -0.39
C ARG A 14 -11.45 0.92 -1.08
N ILE A 15 -12.09 0.67 -2.23
CA ILE A 15 -12.00 -0.61 -2.94
C ILE A 15 -10.61 -0.78 -3.56
N GLU A 16 -10.07 0.28 -4.16
CA GLU A 16 -8.72 0.27 -4.75
C GLU A 16 -7.65 0.09 -3.67
N TYR A 17 -7.81 0.75 -2.52
CA TYR A 17 -6.91 0.56 -1.37
C TYR A 17 -7.01 -0.86 -0.79
N LEU A 18 -8.22 -1.41 -0.63
CA LEU A 18 -8.42 -2.79 -0.18
C LEU A 18 -7.78 -3.80 -1.13
N LEU A 19 -7.96 -3.63 -2.45
CA LEU A 19 -7.34 -4.50 -3.44
C LEU A 19 -5.81 -4.45 -3.34
N THR A 20 -5.23 -3.26 -3.15
CA THR A 20 -3.78 -3.09 -2.96
C THR A 20 -3.29 -3.87 -1.74
N LEU A 21 -4.00 -3.80 -0.62
CA LEU A 21 -3.66 -4.55 0.60
C LEU A 21 -3.78 -6.06 0.39
N ILE A 22 -4.83 -6.52 -0.28
CA ILE A 22 -5.02 -7.96 -0.57
C ILE A 22 -3.85 -8.48 -1.41
N VAL A 23 -3.49 -7.79 -2.49
CA VAL A 23 -2.34 -8.15 -3.34
C VAL A 23 -1.05 -8.15 -2.52
N PHE A 24 -0.85 -7.15 -1.67
CA PHE A 24 0.32 -7.11 -0.78
C PHE A 24 0.37 -8.29 0.19
N CYS A 25 -0.76 -8.68 0.81
CA CYS A 25 -0.83 -9.83 1.70
C CYS A 25 -0.49 -11.14 0.98
N PHE A 26 -1.09 -11.40 -0.19
CA PHE A 26 -0.77 -12.59 -0.99
C PHE A 26 0.70 -12.62 -1.39
N PHE A 27 1.25 -11.46 -1.78
CA PHE A 27 2.65 -11.35 -2.15
C PHE A 27 3.59 -11.60 -0.96
N ALA A 28 3.26 -11.06 0.22
CA ALA A 28 4.05 -11.28 1.44
C ALA A 28 4.02 -12.75 1.88
N ILE A 29 2.87 -13.42 1.80
CA ILE A 29 2.75 -14.85 2.09
C ILE A 29 3.55 -15.65 1.06
N GLY A 30 3.37 -15.38 -0.24
CA GLY A 30 4.10 -16.06 -1.32
C GLY A 30 5.62 -15.92 -1.18
N LEU A 31 6.11 -14.72 -0.87
CA LEU A 31 7.53 -14.50 -0.58
C LEU A 31 8.00 -15.34 0.61
N THR A 32 7.22 -15.41 1.69
CA THR A 32 7.60 -16.18 2.88
C THR A 32 7.69 -17.69 2.58
N LEU A 33 6.83 -18.20 1.69
CA LEU A 33 6.82 -19.62 1.29
C LEU A 33 7.97 -19.98 0.33
N ILE A 34 8.39 -19.04 -0.53
CA ILE A 34 9.39 -19.28 -1.58
C ILE A 34 10.83 -19.04 -1.08
N VAL A 35 10.99 -18.23 -0.03
CA VAL A 35 12.31 -17.81 0.43
C VAL A 35 13.08 -18.96 1.10
N ASN A 36 14.00 -19.51 0.33
CA ASN A 36 15.19 -20.18 0.85
C ASN A 36 16.23 -19.09 1.20
N GLN A 37 16.94 -19.23 2.33
CA GLN A 37 17.81 -18.17 2.89
C GLN A 37 18.96 -17.71 1.98
N GLU A 38 19.25 -18.41 0.88
CA GLU A 38 20.46 -18.21 0.07
C GLU A 38 20.46 -16.94 -0.80
N ASN A 39 19.31 -16.31 -1.05
CA ASN A 39 19.20 -15.11 -1.92
C ASN A 39 18.67 -13.85 -1.19
N SER A 40 19.26 -13.56 -0.03
CA SER A 40 18.84 -12.45 0.86
C SER A 40 18.86 -11.05 0.21
N ASN A 41 19.80 -10.78 -0.70
CA ASN A 41 19.92 -9.48 -1.37
C ASN A 41 18.77 -9.19 -2.33
N ILE A 42 18.45 -10.14 -3.22
CA ILE A 42 17.37 -10.00 -4.22
C ILE A 42 16.03 -9.83 -3.50
N LEU A 43 15.81 -10.62 -2.44
CA LEU A 43 14.62 -10.52 -1.61
C LEU A 43 14.46 -9.12 -0.98
N SER A 44 15.55 -8.52 -0.53
CA SER A 44 15.55 -7.18 0.07
C SER A 44 15.16 -6.09 -0.94
N PHE A 45 15.66 -6.18 -2.17
CA PHE A 45 15.25 -5.27 -3.26
C PHE A 45 13.77 -5.40 -3.61
N VAL A 46 13.28 -6.63 -3.70
CA VAL A 46 11.85 -6.89 -3.99
C VAL A 46 10.97 -6.30 -2.89
N LYS A 47 11.31 -6.53 -1.61
CA LYS A 47 10.60 -5.95 -0.47
C LYS A 47 10.57 -4.41 -0.55
N LEU A 48 11.69 -3.77 -0.90
CA LEU A 48 11.77 -2.31 -1.03
C LEU A 48 10.79 -1.77 -2.09
N ILE A 49 10.76 -2.39 -3.27
CA ILE A 49 9.85 -1.97 -4.37
C ILE A 49 8.38 -2.12 -3.94
N VAL A 50 8.04 -3.24 -3.30
CA VAL A 50 6.67 -3.49 -2.85
C VAL A 50 6.26 -2.54 -1.73
N SER A 51 7.14 -2.29 -0.76
CA SER A 51 6.91 -1.30 0.30
C SER A 51 6.69 0.10 -0.28
N TYR A 52 7.46 0.50 -1.30
CA TYR A 52 7.26 1.79 -1.97
C TYR A 52 5.85 1.90 -2.58
N LEU A 53 5.38 0.85 -3.27
CA LEU A 53 4.03 0.82 -3.84
C LEU A 53 2.96 0.94 -2.75
N LEU A 54 3.12 0.23 -1.64
CA LEU A 54 2.18 0.29 -0.51
C LEU A 54 2.08 1.72 0.06
N ILE A 55 3.23 2.38 0.26
CA ILE A 55 3.29 3.75 0.79
C ILE A 55 2.70 4.76 -0.22
N ALA A 56 2.93 4.56 -1.52
CA ALA A 56 2.38 5.43 -2.55
C ALA A 56 0.85 5.35 -2.63
N GLN A 57 0.28 4.15 -2.53
CA GLN A 57 -1.17 3.95 -2.49
C GLN A 57 -1.78 4.43 -1.16
N GLY A 58 -1.13 4.16 -0.03
CA GLY A 58 -1.55 4.67 1.28
C GLY A 58 -1.58 6.20 1.34
N ALA A 59 -0.59 6.88 0.74
CA ALA A 59 -0.58 8.33 0.63
C ALA A 59 -1.78 8.87 -0.18
N LYS A 60 -2.11 8.25 -1.32
CA LYS A 60 -3.28 8.61 -2.12
C LYS A 60 -4.59 8.40 -1.35
N ARG A 61 -4.68 7.35 -0.55
CA ARG A 61 -5.85 7.10 0.30
C ARG A 61 -5.97 8.13 1.42
N CYS A 62 -4.85 8.54 2.02
CA CYS A 62 -4.84 9.65 2.96
C CYS A 62 -5.36 10.94 2.32
N HIS A 63 -4.90 11.26 1.10
CA HIS A 63 -5.36 12.44 0.36
C HIS A 63 -6.84 12.38 0.01
N ASP A 64 -7.37 11.18 -0.25
CA ASP A 64 -8.81 10.97 -0.47
C ASP A 64 -9.64 11.25 0.79
N ILE A 65 -9.16 10.85 1.97
CA ILE A 65 -9.79 11.15 3.27
C ILE A 65 -9.57 12.62 3.68
N GLY A 66 -8.75 13.38 2.95
CA GLY A 66 -8.43 14.78 3.24
C GLY A 66 -7.36 14.96 4.33
N ARG A 67 -6.49 13.96 4.51
CA ARG A 67 -5.33 14.00 5.41
C ARG A 67 -4.03 13.99 4.61
N SER A 68 -2.92 14.41 5.22
CA SER A 68 -1.62 14.33 4.56
C SER A 68 -1.16 12.87 4.43
N GLY A 69 -0.38 12.57 3.39
CA GLY A 69 0.15 11.22 3.15
C GLY A 69 1.01 10.64 4.28
N TRP A 70 1.46 11.47 5.23
CA TRP A 70 2.23 11.07 6.40
C TRP A 70 1.40 10.34 7.46
N PHE A 71 0.08 10.49 7.47
CA PHE A 71 -0.79 9.86 8.47
C PHE A 71 -0.74 8.32 8.41
N GLN A 72 -0.36 7.74 7.27
CA GLN A 72 -0.18 6.29 7.13
C GLN A 72 0.92 5.71 8.04
N LEU A 73 1.86 6.54 8.54
CA LEU A 73 2.89 6.11 9.49
C LEU A 73 2.36 5.96 10.91
N ILE A 74 1.19 6.53 11.22
CA ILE A 74 0.57 6.39 12.53
C ILE A 74 0.18 4.91 12.67
N PRO A 75 0.60 4.24 13.77
CA PRO A 75 0.21 2.86 14.02
C PRO A 75 -1.31 2.68 13.93
N PHE A 76 -1.75 1.58 13.31
CA PHE A 76 -3.17 1.25 13.09
C PHE A 76 -3.97 2.20 12.20
N TYR A 77 -3.38 3.26 11.65
CA TYR A 77 -4.09 4.19 10.77
C TYR A 77 -4.56 3.52 9.47
N PHE A 78 -3.92 2.43 9.04
CA PHE A 78 -4.40 1.62 7.91
C PHE A 78 -5.81 1.06 8.14
N ILE A 79 -6.20 0.76 9.39
CA ILE A 79 -7.56 0.33 9.74
C ILE A 79 -8.53 1.49 9.53
N TRP A 80 -8.18 2.69 9.99
CA TRP A 80 -8.97 3.89 9.73
C TRP A 80 -9.10 4.19 8.23
N MET A 81 -8.03 4.01 7.45
CA MET A 81 -8.05 4.20 6.00
C MET A 81 -8.99 3.21 5.28
N LEU A 82 -9.25 2.04 5.85
CA LEU A 82 -10.22 1.08 5.31
C LEU A 82 -11.67 1.46 5.60
N LEU A 83 -11.93 2.03 6.77
CA LEU A 83 -13.28 2.35 7.24
C LEU A 83 -13.76 3.74 6.82
N ALA A 84 -12.86 4.73 6.78
CA ALA A 84 -13.21 6.12 6.55
C ALA A 84 -13.84 6.35 5.17
N LYS A 85 -14.87 7.19 5.08
CA LYS A 85 -15.43 7.59 3.79
C LYS A 85 -14.46 8.56 3.07
N GLY A 86 -14.23 8.29 1.79
CA GLY A 86 -13.41 9.15 0.92
C GLY A 86 -14.14 10.40 0.47
N LYS A 87 -13.41 11.38 -0.07
CA LYS A 87 -13.99 12.53 -0.77
C LYS A 87 -14.18 12.26 -2.26
N THR A 88 -13.53 11.23 -2.81
CA THR A 88 -13.79 10.73 -4.16
C THR A 88 -14.74 9.54 -4.10
N SER A 89 -15.90 9.72 -4.72
CA SER A 89 -17.05 8.80 -4.82
C SER A 89 -17.89 8.60 -3.54
#